data_AF-A0A1Q7CIE9-F1
#
_entry.id   AF-A0A1Q7CIE9-F1
#
_cell.length_a   1.000
_cell.length_b   1.000
_cell.length_c   1.000
_cell.angle_alpha   90.00
_cell.angle_beta   90.00
_cell.angle_gamma   90.00
#
_symmetry.space_group_name_H-M   'P 1'
#
loop_
_entity.id
_entity.type
_entity.pdbx_description
1 polymer ?
#
loop_
_entity_poly.entity_id
_entity_poly.type
_entity_poly.pdbx_seq_one_letter_code
_entity_poly.pdbx_strand_id
1 'polypeptide(L)'
;MVPLASTTVSKQRSERRISVRLPLKVRGRDAHGFAFEEDTSSENLCRNGAAFVTRFDVAIGSDLEIRIPLSQYGSRRAQPERAGGPSNGNRFAGARMNETDFATHGRVVHVCDSESGREKLVGVQFTGPRFQRVFRSESAA
;
A
#
# COMPACT_ATOMS: atom_id res chain seq x y z
N MET A 1 5.48 28.78 42.36
CA MET A 1 5.08 29.53 41.14
C MET A 1 5.36 28.64 39.94
N VAL A 2 4.32 28.24 39.21
CA VAL A 2 4.27 27.31 38.03
C VAL A 2 4.85 27.94 36.73
N PRO A 3 5.00 27.27 35.55
CA PRO A 3 4.63 25.89 35.12
C PRO A 3 5.71 25.09 34.33
N LEU A 4 5.71 23.74 34.35
CA LEU A 4 5.21 22.77 33.32
C LEU A 4 5.75 22.93 31.88
N ALA A 5 6.80 22.19 31.54
CA ALA A 5 7.06 21.76 30.16
C ALA A 5 6.59 20.31 30.00
N SER A 6 5.33 20.14 29.62
CA SER A 6 4.82 18.85 29.15
C SER A 6 5.57 18.49 27.88
N THR A 7 6.49 17.53 27.98
CA THR A 7 6.98 16.79 26.83
C THR A 7 5.76 16.15 26.15
N THR A 8 5.35 16.71 25.02
CA THR A 8 4.46 16.03 24.08
C THR A 8 5.25 14.87 23.50
N VAL A 9 5.34 13.78 24.27
CA VAL A 9 5.71 12.47 23.78
C VAL A 9 4.71 12.16 22.68
N SER A 10 5.14 12.36 21.43
CA SER A 10 4.48 11.87 20.22
C SER A 10 3.92 10.50 20.56
N LYS A 11 2.59 10.36 20.50
CA LYS A 11 1.87 9.09 20.68
C LYS A 11 2.60 8.03 19.86
N GLN A 12 3.48 7.28 20.54
CA GLN A 12 4.33 6.30 19.92
C GLN A 12 3.40 5.23 19.37
N ARG A 13 3.37 5.11 18.04
CA ARG A 13 2.36 4.34 17.30
C ARG A 13 2.32 2.92 17.84
N SER A 14 1.26 2.61 18.59
CA SER A 14 1.08 1.36 19.34
C SER A 14 0.73 0.15 18.45
N GLU A 15 0.86 0.30 17.13
CA GLU A 15 0.53 -0.74 16.15
C GLU A 15 1.84 -1.26 15.54
N ARG A 16 2.13 -2.55 15.75
CA ARG A 16 3.28 -3.26 15.15
C ARG A 16 3.22 -3.06 13.63
N ARG A 17 4.00 -2.11 13.10
CA ARG A 17 4.18 -1.93 11.65
C ARG A 17 5.09 -3.07 11.20
N ILE A 18 4.54 -3.99 10.45
CA ILE A 18 5.31 -5.09 9.87
C ILE A 18 5.91 -4.50 8.61
N SER A 19 7.22 -4.23 8.63
CA SER A 19 7.94 -3.68 7.49
C SER A 19 7.97 -4.74 6.39
N VAL A 20 6.94 -4.75 5.55
CA VAL A 20 6.89 -5.58 4.34
C VAL A 20 7.01 -4.68 3.12
N ARG A 21 7.96 -5.03 2.25
CA ARG A 21 8.06 -4.48 0.90
C ARG A 21 7.14 -5.26 0.00
N LEU A 22 5.98 -4.69 -0.29
CA LEU A 22 4.99 -5.28 -1.17
C LEU A 22 4.82 -4.39 -2.39
N PRO A 23 4.83 -4.96 -3.60
CA PRO A 23 4.48 -4.25 -4.79
C PRO A 23 3.03 -3.82 -4.66
N LEU A 24 2.79 -2.61 -5.09
CA LEU A 24 1.50 -1.98 -5.08
C LEU A 24 1.42 -1.05 -6.27
N LYS A 25 0.21 -0.89 -6.76
CA LYS A 25 -0.13 0.01 -7.83
C LYS A 25 -0.86 1.20 -7.23
N VAL A 26 -0.36 2.39 -7.53
CA VAL A 26 -0.92 3.66 -7.08
C VAL A 26 -1.54 4.35 -8.28
N ARG A 27 -2.75 4.88 -8.10
CA ARG A 27 -3.39 5.74 -9.08
C ARG A 27 -3.87 6.99 -8.39
N GLY A 28 -3.75 8.13 -9.06
CA GLY A 28 -4.11 9.41 -8.45
C GLY A 28 -3.98 10.56 -9.42
N ARG A 29 -3.96 11.77 -8.87
CA ARG A 29 -3.62 13.01 -9.59
C ARG A 29 -2.38 13.63 -8.99
N ASP A 30 -1.49 14.10 -9.85
CA ASP A 30 -0.32 14.87 -9.44
C ASP A 30 -0.70 16.31 -9.05
N ALA A 31 0.28 17.11 -8.62
CA ALA A 31 0.11 18.52 -8.26
C ALA A 31 -0.39 19.40 -9.42
N HIS A 32 -0.19 18.97 -10.66
CA HIS A 32 -0.67 19.66 -11.87
C HIS A 32 -2.08 19.21 -12.26
N GLY A 33 -2.65 18.22 -11.56
CA GLY A 33 -3.98 17.66 -11.82
C GLY A 33 -4.01 16.54 -12.86
N PHE A 34 -2.86 16.13 -13.40
CA PHE A 34 -2.77 15.01 -14.34
C PHE A 34 -2.94 13.68 -13.61
N ALA A 35 -3.79 12.82 -14.19
CA ALA A 35 -3.94 11.47 -13.68
C ALA A 35 -2.65 10.69 -13.93
N PHE A 36 -2.18 9.98 -12.90
CA PHE A 36 -1.04 9.09 -13.00
C PHE A 36 -1.39 7.70 -12.49
N GLU A 37 -0.62 6.73 -12.97
CA GLU A 37 -0.66 5.35 -12.55
C GLU A 37 0.79 4.86 -12.43
N GLU A 38 1.14 4.29 -11.28
CA GLU A 38 2.50 3.86 -10.99
C GLU A 38 2.51 2.51 -10.27
N ASP A 39 3.29 1.58 -10.80
CA ASP A 39 3.65 0.35 -10.12
C ASP A 39 4.92 0.60 -9.27
N THR A 40 4.77 0.56 -7.96
CA THR A 40 5.84 0.83 -6.98
C THR A 40 5.81 -0.24 -5.87
N SER A 41 6.61 -0.08 -4.82
CA SER A 41 6.59 -0.96 -3.64
C SER A 41 6.38 -0.15 -2.36
N SER A 42 5.67 -0.73 -1.39
CA SER A 42 5.55 -0.13 -0.06
C SER A 42 6.88 -0.19 0.66
N GLU A 43 7.33 0.92 1.21
CA GLU A 43 8.37 0.94 2.24
C GLU A 43 7.80 0.48 3.59
N ASN A 44 6.52 0.77 3.83
CA ASN A 44 5.82 0.37 5.05
C ASN A 44 4.35 0.10 4.73
N LEU A 45 3.81 -1.02 5.19
CA LEU A 45 2.37 -1.30 5.10
C LEU A 45 1.85 -1.70 6.47
N CYS A 46 0.76 -1.07 6.89
CA CYS A 46 0.04 -1.41 8.10
C CYS A 46 -1.46 -1.48 7.83
N ARG A 47 -2.24 -1.88 8.84
CA ARG A 47 -3.70 -1.99 8.73
C ARG A 47 -4.38 -0.69 8.28
N ASN A 48 -3.82 0.44 8.68
CA ASN A 48 -4.43 1.77 8.55
C ASN A 48 -3.75 2.66 7.49
N GLY A 49 -2.71 2.18 6.81
CA GLY A 49 -2.01 3.01 5.83
C GLY A 49 -0.77 2.35 5.24
N ALA A 50 -0.18 3.04 4.27
CA ALA A 50 1.03 2.63 3.59
C ALA A 50 1.99 3.82 3.45
N ALA A 51 3.27 3.53 3.23
CA ALA A 51 4.24 4.48 2.71
C ALA A 51 4.92 3.85 1.50
N PHE A 52 5.17 4.64 0.46
CA PHE A 52 5.84 4.22 -0.76
C PHE A 52 6.63 5.40 -1.34
N VAL A 53 7.54 5.10 -2.26
CA VAL A 53 8.31 6.12 -2.99
C VAL A 53 7.71 6.30 -4.38
N THR A 54 7.61 7.54 -4.82
CA THR A 54 7.10 7.91 -6.14
C THR A 54 7.90 9.07 -6.72
N ARG A 55 7.99 9.14 -8.06
CA ARG A 55 8.53 10.31 -8.77
C ARG A 55 7.47 11.38 -9.04
N PHE A 56 6.20 11.05 -8.83
CA PHE A 56 5.10 11.99 -9.07
C PHE A 56 5.01 12.97 -7.91
N ASP A 57 4.79 14.25 -8.23
CA ASP A 57 4.56 15.25 -7.20
C ASP A 57 3.13 15.14 -6.70
N VAL A 58 2.94 14.50 -5.55
CA VAL A 58 1.63 14.31 -4.95
C VAL A 58 1.46 15.24 -3.76
N ALA A 59 0.39 16.02 -3.74
CA ALA A 59 0.10 16.94 -2.65
C ALA A 59 -0.44 16.22 -1.40
N ILE A 60 -0.16 16.79 -0.22
CA ILE A 60 -0.82 16.40 1.02
C ILE A 60 -2.32 16.64 0.89
N GLY A 61 -3.12 15.67 1.35
CA GLY A 61 -4.58 15.71 1.25
C GLY A 61 -5.15 15.11 -0.03
N SER A 62 -4.33 14.79 -1.03
CA SER A 62 -4.79 14.10 -2.24
C SER A 62 -5.31 12.69 -1.92
N ASP A 63 -6.36 12.29 -2.64
CA ASP A 63 -6.90 10.94 -2.58
C ASP A 63 -6.23 10.09 -3.68
N LEU A 64 -5.75 8.91 -3.27
CA LEU A 64 -5.08 7.92 -4.11
C LEU A 64 -5.81 6.58 -4.04
N GLU A 65 -5.86 5.86 -5.15
CA GLU A 65 -6.26 4.46 -5.21
C GLU A 65 -5.02 3.59 -5.05
N ILE A 66 -5.05 2.67 -4.08
CA ILE A 66 -3.95 1.76 -3.77
C ILE A 66 -4.42 0.33 -4.04
N ARG A 67 -3.67 -0.40 -4.85
CA ARG A 67 -3.97 -1.78 -5.21
C ARG A 67 -2.76 -2.67 -4.99
N ILE A 68 -2.89 -3.68 -4.14
CA ILE A 68 -1.84 -4.64 -3.81
C ILE A 68 -2.18 -5.98 -4.48
N PRO A 69 -1.43 -6.41 -5.50
CA PRO A 69 -1.61 -7.73 -6.07
C PRO A 69 -1.12 -8.80 -5.08
N LEU A 70 -2.04 -9.44 -4.34
CA LEU A 70 -1.68 -10.45 -3.32
C LEU A 70 -1.54 -11.85 -3.91
N SER A 71 -2.08 -12.06 -5.11
CA SER A 71 -2.05 -13.33 -5.85
C SER A 71 -0.63 -13.84 -6.10
N GLN A 72 0.35 -12.93 -6.16
CA GLN A 72 1.77 -13.26 -6.33
C GLN A 72 2.52 -13.57 -5.01
N TYR A 73 1.93 -13.26 -3.84
CA TYR A 73 2.54 -13.50 -2.52
C TYR A 73 1.90 -14.67 -1.76
N GLY A 74 0.71 -15.13 -2.16
CA GLY A 74 0.00 -16.25 -1.52
C GLY A 74 0.56 -17.64 -1.85
N SER A 75 1.45 -17.77 -2.83
CA SER A 75 1.72 -19.06 -3.48
C SER A 75 2.93 -19.84 -2.94
N ARG A 76 3.68 -19.37 -1.94
CA ARG A 76 4.77 -20.18 -1.34
C ARG A 76 4.32 -21.24 -0.33
N ARG A 77 3.01 -21.41 -0.08
CA ARG A 77 2.48 -22.48 0.78
C ARG A 77 1.35 -23.31 0.16
N ALA A 78 1.17 -23.28 -1.15
CA ALA A 78 0.36 -24.26 -1.85
C ALA A 78 1.25 -25.02 -2.85
N GLN A 79 1.88 -26.08 -2.36
CA GLN A 79 2.43 -27.11 -3.23
C GLN A 79 1.27 -27.94 -3.85
N PRO A 80 1.56 -28.79 -4.85
CA PRO A 80 0.82 -28.90 -6.10
C PRO A 80 -0.28 -29.97 -6.02
N GLU A 81 -1.43 -29.78 -6.68
CA GLU A 81 -2.20 -30.96 -7.05
C GLU A 81 -3.00 -30.82 -8.33
N ARG A 82 -3.00 -31.94 -9.05
CA ARG A 82 -3.52 -32.19 -10.38
C ARG A 82 -5.04 -32.41 -10.31
N ALA A 83 -5.81 -31.70 -11.13
CA ALA A 83 -7.11 -32.11 -11.72
C ALA A 83 -7.68 -30.88 -12.46
N GLY A 84 -7.87 -30.87 -13.79
CA GLY A 84 -9.06 -31.43 -14.47
C GLY A 84 -10.28 -30.53 -14.20
N GLY A 85 -10.92 -29.82 -15.12
CA GLY A 85 -10.92 -29.78 -16.59
C GLY A 85 -11.68 -28.53 -17.07
N PRO A 86 -12.11 -28.46 -18.34
CA PRO A 86 -12.57 -27.22 -18.98
C PRO A 86 -14.04 -26.95 -18.68
N SER A 87 -14.37 -25.75 -18.20
CA SER A 87 -15.76 -25.28 -18.12
C SER A 87 -15.96 -24.05 -19.00
N ASN A 88 -16.78 -24.30 -20.00
CA ASN A 88 -17.24 -23.48 -21.11
C ASN A 88 -17.97 -22.20 -20.65
N GLY A 89 -17.82 -21.11 -21.41
CA GLY A 89 -18.82 -20.04 -21.51
C GLY A 89 -18.72 -18.83 -20.58
N ASN A 90 -17.88 -17.85 -20.92
CA ASN A 90 -18.35 -16.46 -21.10
C ASN A 90 -17.34 -15.64 -21.94
N ARG A 91 -17.74 -15.17 -23.12
CA ARG A 91 -16.90 -14.47 -24.12
C ARG A 91 -16.73 -12.97 -23.81
N PHE A 92 -16.52 -12.62 -22.54
CA PHE A 92 -16.19 -11.24 -22.10
C PHE A 92 -15.00 -11.23 -21.13
N ALA A 93 -14.00 -12.08 -21.38
CA ALA A 93 -12.79 -12.20 -20.56
C ALA A 93 -11.79 -11.04 -20.80
N GLY A 94 -12.20 -9.83 -20.46
CA GLY A 94 -11.30 -8.69 -20.27
C GLY A 94 -11.09 -8.47 -18.78
N ALA A 95 -9.90 -8.81 -18.29
CA ALA A 95 -9.47 -8.76 -16.89
C ALA A 95 -10.18 -9.75 -15.95
N ARG A 96 -9.59 -10.96 -15.82
CA ARG A 96 -9.65 -11.70 -14.55
C ARG A 96 -8.97 -10.84 -13.49
N MET A 97 -9.69 -9.88 -12.91
CA MET A 97 -9.30 -9.28 -11.64
C MET A 97 -9.32 -10.42 -10.64
N ASN A 98 -8.14 -10.93 -10.25
CA ASN A 98 -8.06 -11.93 -9.21
C ASN A 98 -8.76 -11.36 -7.97
N GLU A 99 -9.82 -12.02 -7.49
CA GLU A 99 -10.57 -11.68 -6.26
C GLU A 99 -9.67 -11.63 -5.01
N THR A 100 -8.41 -12.04 -5.16
CA THR A 100 -7.38 -12.03 -4.13
C THR A 100 -6.62 -10.71 -4.03
N ASP A 101 -6.74 -9.77 -4.98
CA ASP A 101 -6.01 -8.51 -4.94
C ASP A 101 -6.69 -7.52 -3.97
N PHE A 102 -5.92 -6.86 -3.13
CA PHE A 102 -6.44 -5.86 -2.20
C PHE A 102 -6.52 -4.50 -2.87
N ALA A 103 -7.66 -3.83 -2.82
CA ALA A 103 -7.83 -2.47 -3.31
C ALA A 103 -8.43 -1.58 -2.21
N THR A 104 -7.89 -0.36 -2.07
CA THR A 104 -8.39 0.62 -1.11
C THR A 104 -8.14 2.04 -1.60
N HIS A 105 -8.82 2.99 -0.97
CA HIS A 105 -8.52 4.42 -1.13
C HIS A 105 -7.66 4.88 0.05
N GLY A 106 -6.74 5.79 -0.22
CA GLY A 106 -5.89 6.40 0.77
C GLY A 106 -5.79 7.91 0.58
N ARG A 107 -5.77 8.65 1.69
CA ARG A 107 -5.47 10.07 1.70
C ARG A 107 -4.00 10.28 2.02
N VAL A 108 -3.33 11.11 1.23
CA VAL A 108 -1.94 11.50 1.50
C VAL A 108 -1.89 12.33 2.77
N VAL A 109 -1.10 11.89 3.75
CA VAL A 109 -0.93 12.56 5.04
C VAL A 109 0.51 13.03 5.27
N HIS A 110 1.47 12.52 4.49
CA HIS A 110 2.88 12.89 4.61
C HIS A 110 3.57 12.83 3.25
N VAL A 111 4.44 13.80 2.97
CA VAL A 111 5.30 13.84 1.79
C VAL A 111 6.66 14.35 2.26
N CYS A 112 7.71 13.56 2.03
CA CYS A 112 9.10 13.96 2.23
C CYS A 112 9.88 13.76 0.94
N ASP A 113 10.82 14.65 0.66
CA ASP A 113 11.78 14.41 -0.41
C ASP A 113 12.71 13.26 -0.02
N SER A 114 12.96 12.36 -0.97
CA SER A 114 13.98 11.31 -0.84
C SER A 114 15.37 11.92 -0.97
N GLU A 115 16.41 11.25 -0.47
CA GLU A 115 17.80 11.75 -0.44
C GLU A 115 18.34 12.19 -1.81
N SER A 116 17.78 11.62 -2.90
CA SER A 116 18.16 11.96 -4.27
C SER A 116 17.39 13.16 -4.87
N GLY A 117 16.39 13.71 -4.19
CA GLY A 117 15.54 14.84 -4.64
C GLY A 117 14.65 14.58 -5.87
N ARG A 118 14.83 13.44 -6.56
CA ARG A 118 14.03 13.02 -7.72
C ARG A 118 12.80 12.20 -7.37
N GLU A 119 12.76 11.71 -6.14
CA GLU A 119 11.72 10.83 -5.64
C GLU A 119 11.19 11.39 -4.32
N LYS A 120 9.93 11.09 -4.04
CA LYS A 120 9.23 11.52 -2.84
C LYS A 120 8.74 10.31 -2.07
N LEU A 121 9.03 10.27 -0.77
CA LEU A 121 8.44 9.34 0.16
C LEU A 121 7.05 9.85 0.54
N VAL A 122 6.02 9.13 0.11
CA VAL A 122 4.61 9.48 0.34
C VAL A 122 4.00 8.52 1.36
N GLY A 123 3.43 9.09 2.41
CA GLY A 123 2.65 8.38 3.41
C GLY A 123 1.15 8.58 3.19
N VAL A 124 0.41 7.48 3.11
CA VAL A 124 -1.05 7.47 2.94
C VAL A 124 -1.75 6.83 4.12
N GLN A 125 -2.88 7.40 4.52
CA GLN A 125 -3.83 6.81 5.46
C GLN A 125 -5.00 6.22 4.68
N PHE A 126 -5.33 4.95 4.94
CA PHE A 126 -6.45 4.29 4.26
C PHE A 126 -7.78 4.87 4.74
N THR A 127 -8.60 5.28 3.78
CA THR A 127 -9.97 5.79 3.96
C THR A 127 -11.02 4.76 3.54
N GLY A 128 -10.61 3.75 2.76
CA GLY A 128 -11.46 2.64 2.32
C GLY A 128 -11.28 1.35 3.14
N PRO A 129 -11.48 0.17 2.50
CA PRO A 129 -11.23 -1.12 3.12
C PRO A 129 -9.87 -1.19 3.82
N ARG A 130 -9.85 -1.72 5.04
CA ARG A 130 -8.62 -1.84 5.83
C ARG A 130 -7.84 -3.08 5.39
N PHE A 131 -6.52 -2.96 5.43
CA PHE A 131 -5.65 -4.09 5.14
C PHE A 131 -5.67 -5.08 6.31
N GLN A 132 -6.39 -6.20 6.16
CA GLN A 132 -6.61 -7.17 7.24
C GLN A 132 -5.58 -8.30 7.28
N ARG A 133 -4.77 -8.49 6.22
CA ARG A 133 -3.86 -9.62 6.15
C ARG A 133 -2.70 -9.43 7.12
N VAL A 134 -2.50 -10.42 7.98
CA VAL A 134 -1.33 -10.46 8.86
C VAL A 134 -0.16 -10.95 8.04
N PHE A 135 0.71 -10.05 7.59
CA PHE A 135 2.03 -10.46 7.12
C PHE A 135 2.86 -10.86 8.34
N ARG A 136 3.56 -11.98 8.32
CA ARG A 136 4.63 -12.22 9.28
C ARG A 136 5.93 -11.79 8.60
N SER A 137 6.66 -10.84 9.17
CA SER A 137 8.03 -10.55 8.75
C SER A 137 8.84 -11.84 8.92
N GLU A 138 9.22 -12.49 7.83
CA GLU A 138 10.27 -13.50 7.84
C GLU A 138 11.60 -12.75 7.89
N SER A 139 11.90 -12.14 9.04
CA SER A 139 13.16 -11.43 9.31
C SER A 139 13.47 -11.55 10.79
N ALA A 140 13.62 -12.79 11.24
CA ALA A 140 14.22 -13.15 12.51
C ALA A 140 14.66 -14.62 12.39
N ALA A 141 15.84 -14.83 11.80
CA ALA A 141 16.61 -16.06 11.91
C ALA A 141 18.09 -15.65 12.05
#